data_AF-A0A0A8ZMK8-F1
#
_entry.id   AF-A0A0A8ZMK8-F1
#
_cell.length_a   1.000
_cell.length_b   1.000
_cell.length_c   1.000
_cell.angle_alpha   90.00
_cell.angle_beta   90.00
_cell.angle_gamma   90.00
#
_symmetry.space_group_name_H-M   'P 1'
#
loop_
_entity.id
_entity.type
_entity.pdbx_description
1 polymer ?
#
loop_
_entity_poly.entity_id
_entity_poly.type
_entity_poly.pdbx_seq_one_letter_code
_entity_poly.pdbx_strand_id
1 'polypeptide(L)'
;MKFARSGDLNYPAFAAVFSYKDSVTYHRVVRNVGSNASAVYDAKVHAPSGVDVTVSPSKLVFDDKHQSLDYEITIAVSGKPVIVDAKYSFGSITWSDGVHEVTSPIAVTWPSNGEAAAM
;
A
#
# COMPACT_ATOMS: atom_id res chain seq x y z
N MET A 1 -13.45 12.10 -17.02
CA MET A 1 -12.74 11.77 -15.77
C MET A 1 -11.48 10.99 -16.16
N LYS A 2 -10.30 11.62 -16.09
CA LYS A 2 -9.03 10.97 -16.44
C LYS A 2 -8.47 10.32 -15.18
N PHE A 3 -8.35 9.00 -15.14
CA PHE A 3 -7.54 8.33 -14.12
C PHE A 3 -6.06 8.63 -14.45
N ALA A 4 -5.32 9.21 -13.51
CA ALA A 4 -4.00 9.79 -13.77
C ALA A 4 -2.86 8.75 -13.81
N ARG A 5 -3.07 7.53 -13.32
CA ARG A 5 -2.20 6.36 -13.54
C ARG A 5 -3.02 5.07 -13.41
N SER A 6 -2.56 3.97 -14.02
CA SER A 6 -3.19 2.64 -13.87
C SER A 6 -3.28 2.15 -12.42
N GLY A 7 -2.50 2.72 -11.50
CA GLY A 7 -2.49 2.40 -10.07
C GLY A 7 -3.64 3.00 -9.23
N ASP A 8 -4.39 3.96 -9.77
CA ASP A 8 -5.42 4.70 -9.02
C ASP A 8 -6.78 3.97 -8.95
N LEU A 9 -6.85 2.74 -9.48
CA LEU A 9 -8.02 1.89 -9.29
C LEU A 9 -8.19 1.60 -7.79
N ASN A 10 -9.41 1.76 -7.27
CA ASN A 10 -9.74 1.43 -5.88
C ASN A 10 -9.82 -0.10 -5.68
N TYR A 11 -8.69 -0.78 -5.85
CA TYR A 11 -8.56 -2.23 -5.81
C TYR A 11 -7.95 -2.67 -4.47
N PRO A 12 -8.42 -3.79 -3.87
CA PRO A 12 -7.98 -4.25 -2.55
C PRO A 12 -6.59 -4.95 -2.59
N ALA A 13 -5.67 -4.44 -3.42
CA ALA A 13 -4.30 -4.88 -3.52
C ALA A 13 -3.43 -3.78 -4.12
N PHE A 14 -2.11 -3.91 -3.91
CA PHE A 14 -1.10 -3.01 -4.45
C PHE A 14 -0.03 -3.80 -5.19
N ALA A 15 0.34 -3.34 -6.37
CA ALA A 15 1.39 -3.96 -7.18
C ALA A 15 2.33 -2.87 -7.69
N ALA A 16 3.57 -2.85 -7.20
CA ALA A 16 4.61 -1.93 -7.61
C ALA A 16 5.66 -2.65 -8.47
N VAL A 17 6.07 -2.01 -9.56
CA VAL A 17 7.20 -2.43 -10.39
C VAL A 17 8.27 -1.35 -10.24
N PHE A 18 9.44 -1.70 -9.72
CA PHE A 18 10.48 -0.73 -9.41
C PHE A 18 11.73 -0.91 -10.27
N SER A 19 12.37 0.21 -10.54
CA SER A 19 13.81 0.35 -10.76
C SER A 19 14.47 0.95 -9.49
N TYR A 20 15.81 0.91 -9.39
CA TYR A 20 16.57 1.19 -8.15
C TYR A 20 16.47 2.61 -7.55
N LYS A 21 15.59 3.49 -8.05
CA LYS A 21 15.38 4.86 -7.53
C LYS A 21 13.90 5.25 -7.42
N ASP A 22 12.98 4.29 -7.47
CA ASP A 22 11.56 4.59 -7.62
C ASP A 22 10.80 4.66 -6.29
N SER A 23 9.73 5.46 -6.32
CA SER A 23 8.63 5.42 -5.36
C SER A 23 7.31 5.48 -6.11
N VAL A 24 6.27 4.91 -5.51
CA VAL A 24 4.90 4.97 -6.04
C VAL A 24 3.93 5.21 -4.90
N THR A 25 3.01 6.14 -5.12
CA THR A 25 1.91 6.44 -4.21
C THR A 25 0.59 6.02 -4.85
N TYR A 26 -0.25 5.34 -4.07
CA TYR A 26 -1.59 4.93 -4.47
C TYR A 26 -2.63 5.60 -3.58
N HIS A 27 -3.75 6.01 -4.18
CA HIS A 27 -4.94 6.44 -3.42
C HIS A 27 -5.96 5.32 -3.35
N ARG A 28 -6.58 5.17 -2.18
CA ARG A 28 -7.70 4.27 -1.95
C ARG A 28 -8.80 4.98 -1.20
N VAL A 29 -10.03 4.51 -1.43
CA VAL A 29 -11.21 4.92 -0.69
C VAL A 29 -11.81 3.67 -0.09
N VAL A 30 -11.93 3.65 1.23
CA VAL A 30 -12.57 2.55 1.96
C VAL A 30 -13.87 3.02 2.55
N ARG A 31 -14.83 2.10 2.65
CA ARG A 31 -16.15 2.36 3.19
C ARG A 31 -16.42 1.44 4.38
N ASN A 32 -16.88 2.00 5.49
CA ASN A 32 -17.40 1.20 6.58
C ASN A 32 -18.74 0.59 6.18
N VAL A 33 -18.83 -0.74 6.26
CA VAL A 33 -20.02 -1.54 5.96
C VAL A 33 -20.55 -2.27 7.20
N GLY A 34 -19.92 -2.08 8.36
CA GLY A 34 -20.35 -2.64 9.63
C GLY A 34 -21.57 -1.90 10.20
N SER A 35 -22.26 -2.54 11.14
CA SER A 35 -23.41 -1.95 11.83
C SER A 35 -23.03 -0.82 12.78
N ASN A 36 -21.77 -0.80 13.26
CA ASN A 36 -21.26 0.30 14.07
C ASN A 36 -20.73 1.42 13.15
N ALA A 37 -21.44 2.55 13.11
CA ALA A 37 -21.02 3.71 12.35
C ALA A 37 -19.76 4.38 12.94
N SER A 38 -19.59 4.33 14.26
CA SER A 38 -18.46 4.93 14.99
C SER A 38 -17.35 3.91 15.21
N ALA A 39 -16.55 3.68 14.17
CA ALA A 39 -15.46 2.72 14.17
C ALA A 39 -14.13 3.39 13.85
N VAL A 40 -13.08 2.99 14.57
CA VAL A 40 -11.71 3.52 14.39
C VAL A 40 -10.80 2.38 14.01
N TYR A 41 -10.16 2.50 12.86
CA TYR A 41 -9.22 1.51 12.35
C TYR A 41 -7.80 2.08 12.34
N ASP A 42 -6.87 1.35 12.94
CA ASP A 42 -5.44 1.66 12.88
C ASP A 42 -4.77 0.82 11.78
N ALA A 43 -3.87 1.44 11.01
CA ALA A 43 -3.08 0.76 9.99
C ALA A 43 -1.91 -0.02 10.61
N LYS A 44 -1.77 -1.28 10.22
CA LYS A 44 -0.60 -2.12 10.48
C LYS A 44 0.05 -2.48 9.15
N VAL A 45 1.34 -2.22 9.02
CA VAL A 45 2.09 -2.45 7.78
C VAL A 45 3.09 -3.57 7.99
N HIS A 46 3.06 -4.56 7.10
CA HIS A 46 4.11 -5.54 6.94
C HIS A 46 4.79 -5.28 5.60
N ALA A 47 5.90 -4.54 5.63
CA ALA A 47 6.58 -4.08 4.42
C ALA A 47 7.22 -5.25 3.65
N PRO A 48 7.07 -5.30 2.31
CA PRO A 48 7.87 -6.21 1.49
C PRO A 48 9.38 -5.93 1.65
N SER A 49 10.21 -6.97 1.56
CA SER A 49 11.66 -6.80 1.61
C SER A 49 12.16 -5.84 0.52
N GLY A 50 13.03 -4.89 0.92
CA GLY A 50 13.67 -3.92 0.04
C GLY A 50 12.91 -2.60 -0.14
N VAL A 51 11.73 -2.44 0.48
CA VAL A 51 10.94 -1.20 0.40
C VAL A 51 10.44 -0.73 1.76
N ASP A 52 10.33 0.57 1.90
CA ASP A 52 9.62 1.23 2.97
C ASP A 52 8.18 1.49 2.51
N VAL A 53 7.23 1.25 3.41
CA VAL A 53 5.80 1.45 3.13
C VAL A 53 5.24 2.41 4.16
N THR A 54 4.72 3.53 3.70
CA THR A 54 4.10 4.57 4.54
C THR A 54 2.63 4.74 4.17
N VAL A 55 1.80 5.04 5.16
CA VAL A 55 0.34 5.17 5.01
C VAL A 55 -0.10 6.48 5.67
N SER A 56 -0.95 7.25 4.98
CA SER A 56 -1.49 8.51 5.48
C SER A 56 -2.97 8.68 5.12
N PRO A 57 -3.87 8.95 6.08
CA PRO A 57 -3.62 8.89 7.52
C PRO A 57 -3.35 7.45 7.99
N SER A 58 -2.67 7.26 9.11
CA SER A 58 -2.48 5.92 9.72
C SER A 58 -3.67 5.44 10.54
N LYS A 59 -4.71 6.27 10.66
CA LYS A 59 -5.95 6.02 11.39
C LYS A 59 -7.14 6.50 10.57
N LEU A 60 -8.15 5.64 10.45
CA LEU A 60 -9.43 5.97 9.83
C LEU A 60 -10.51 6.03 10.89
N VAL A 61 -11.17 7.19 11.01
CA VAL A 61 -12.20 7.46 12.00
C VAL A 61 -13.53 7.61 11.29
N PHE A 62 -14.32 6.54 11.28
CA PHE A 62 -15.66 6.53 10.70
C PHE A 62 -16.68 7.07 11.70
N ASP A 63 -17.68 7.76 11.19
CA ASP A 63 -18.88 8.18 11.91
C ASP A 63 -20.09 8.21 10.95
N ASP A 64 -21.26 8.61 11.44
CA ASP A 64 -22.50 8.69 10.64
C ASP A 64 -22.39 9.58 9.39
N LYS A 65 -21.48 10.56 9.40
CA LYS A 65 -21.25 11.50 8.29
C LYS A 65 -20.11 11.05 7.38
N HIS A 66 -19.12 10.36 7.93
CA HIS A 66 -17.89 9.95 7.26
C HIS A 66 -17.83 8.43 7.10
N GLN A 67 -18.79 7.86 6.35
CA GLN A 67 -18.81 6.42 6.10
C GLN A 67 -17.79 5.96 5.05
N SER A 68 -17.25 6.88 4.24
CA SER A 68 -16.17 6.60 3.28
C SER A 68 -15.02 7.55 3.53
N LEU A 69 -13.81 7.01 3.60
CA LEU A 69 -12.59 7.75 3.88
C LEU A 69 -11.51 7.35 2.89
N ASP A 70 -10.72 8.33 2.48
CA ASP A 70 -9.54 8.12 1.66
C ASP A 70 -8.28 7.88 2.51
N TYR A 71 -7.34 7.14 1.92
CA TYR A 71 -5.98 7.08 2.42
C TYR A 71 -5.01 6.89 1.25
N GLU A 72 -3.78 7.27 1.51
CA GLU A 72 -2.66 7.09 0.61
C GLU A 72 -1.71 6.03 1.18
N ILE A 73 -1.13 5.24 0.29
CA ILE A 73 -0.02 4.36 0.61
C ILE A 73 1.13 4.66 -0.35
N THR A 74 2.30 4.94 0.21
CA THR A 74 3.52 5.15 -0.56
C THR A 74 4.45 3.97 -0.33
N ILE A 75 4.94 3.39 -1.42
CA ILE A 75 5.94 2.33 -1.43
C ILE A 75 7.20 2.95 -2.04
N ALA A 76 8.33 2.88 -1.34
CA ALA A 76 9.60 3.45 -1.79
C ALA A 76 10.74 2.47 -1.56
N VAL A 77 11.71 2.41 -2.48
CA VAL A 77 12.90 1.56 -2.32
C VAL A 77 13.72 1.97 -1.07
N SER A 78 14.03 1.04 -0.17
CA SER A 78 14.72 1.28 1.10
C SER A 78 16.24 1.44 0.93
N GLY A 79 16.78 2.65 1.08
CA GLY A 79 18.24 2.88 1.16
C GLY A 79 19.05 2.41 -0.07
N LYS A 80 20.39 2.42 0.04
CA LYS A 80 21.31 1.90 -1.00
C LYS A 80 22.52 1.20 -0.34
N PRO A 81 22.96 0.03 -0.83
CA PRO A 81 22.38 -0.77 -1.92
C PRO A 81 21.19 -1.61 -1.45
N VAL A 82 20.15 -1.73 -2.28
CA VAL A 82 19.07 -2.70 -2.05
C VAL A 82 19.46 -4.02 -2.69
N ILE A 83 19.71 -5.03 -1.86
CA ILE A 83 19.99 -6.39 -2.31
C ILE A 83 18.71 -7.19 -2.09
N VAL A 84 17.98 -7.45 -3.17
CA VAL A 84 16.88 -8.43 -3.17
C VAL A 84 17.24 -9.53 -4.14
N ASP A 85 17.48 -10.74 -3.60
CA ASP A 85 17.86 -11.90 -4.41
C ASP A 85 16.66 -12.51 -5.16
N ALA A 86 15.44 -12.12 -4.78
CA ALA A 86 14.19 -12.59 -5.36
C ALA A 86 13.61 -11.56 -6.35
N LYS A 87 13.05 -12.06 -7.46
CA LYS A 87 12.31 -11.25 -8.44
C LYS A 87 11.08 -10.54 -7.84
N TYR A 88 10.52 -11.11 -6.77
CA TYR A 88 9.31 -10.62 -6.12
C TYR A 88 9.49 -10.52 -4.61
N SER A 89 8.97 -9.44 -4.02
CA SER A 89 8.79 -9.29 -2.57
C SER A 89 7.31 -9.10 -2.26
N PHE A 90 6.86 -9.62 -1.11
CA PHE A 90 5.46 -9.54 -0.69
C PHE A 90 5.31 -8.96 0.72
N GLY A 91 4.20 -8.28 0.94
CA GLY A 91 3.82 -7.68 2.21
C GLY A 91 2.33 -7.38 2.25
N SER A 92 1.90 -6.54 3.20
CA SER A 92 0.50 -6.18 3.34
C SER A 92 0.30 -4.91 4.16
N ILE A 93 -0.86 -4.29 3.97
CA ILE A 93 -1.46 -3.34 4.92
C ILE A 93 -2.71 -3.99 5.51
N THR A 94 -2.86 -3.94 6.83
CA THR A 94 -4.05 -4.38 7.55
C THR A 94 -4.63 -3.22 8.34
N TRP A 95 -5.91 -2.92 8.11
CA TRP A 95 -6.70 -2.04 8.96
C TRP A 95 -7.38 -2.85 10.05
N SER A 96 -7.24 -2.45 11.31
CA SER A 96 -7.90 -3.14 12.42
C SER A 96 -8.51 -2.18 13.45
N ASP A 97 -9.72 -2.48 13.89
CA ASP A 97 -10.43 -1.84 15.01
C ASP A 97 -10.36 -2.69 16.30
N GLY A 98 -9.56 -3.77 16.29
CA GLY A 98 -9.46 -4.76 17.38
C GLY A 98 -10.46 -5.92 17.27
N VAL A 99 -11.46 -5.84 16.39
CA VAL A 99 -12.45 -6.90 16.14
C VAL A 99 -12.38 -7.41 14.71
N HIS A 100 -12.32 -6.48 13.75
CA HIS A 100 -12.18 -6.72 12.34
C HIS A 100 -10.72 -6.54 11.90
N GLU A 101 -10.31 -7.33 10.91
CA GLU A 101 -9.04 -7.16 10.21
C GLU A 101 -9.30 -7.12 8.71
N VAL A 102 -8.97 -5.99 8.08
CA VAL A 102 -9.13 -5.77 6.63
C VAL A 102 -7.76 -5.67 6.01
N THR A 103 -7.32 -6.73 5.33
CA THR A 103 -5.97 -6.86 4.79
C THR A 103 -5.95 -6.70 3.27
N SER A 104 -5.03 -5.87 2.77
CA SER A 104 -4.70 -5.76 1.35
C SER A 104 -3.25 -6.18 1.11
N PRO A 105 -2.99 -7.13 0.19
CA PRO A 105 -1.63 -7.55 -0.13
C PRO A 105 -0.88 -6.50 -0.94
N ILE A 106 0.44 -6.49 -0.76
CA ILE A 106 1.40 -5.67 -1.49
C ILE A 106 2.37 -6.61 -2.21
N ALA A 107 2.50 -6.47 -3.53
CA ALA A 107 3.50 -7.16 -4.33
C ALA A 107 4.47 -6.15 -4.96
N VAL A 108 5.76 -6.43 -4.86
CA VAL A 108 6.84 -5.65 -5.50
C VAL A 108 7.54 -6.54 -6.50
N THR A 109 7.73 -6.04 -7.73
CA THR A 109 8.54 -6.69 -8.76
C THR A 109 9.84 -5.93 -8.95
N TRP A 110 10.95 -6.64 -8.83
CA TRP A 110 12.31 -6.11 -8.97
C TRP A 110 12.85 -6.34 -10.38
N PRO A 111 13.78 -5.48 -10.86
CA PRO A 111 14.41 -5.67 -12.16
C PRO A 111 15.31 -6.90 -12.11
N SER A 112 15.48 -7.58 -13.23
CA SER A 112 16.37 -8.73 -13.29
C SER A 112 17.84 -8.30 -13.23
N ASN A 113 18.73 -9.16 -12.70
CA ASN A 113 20.18 -8.88 -12.60
C ASN A 113 20.85 -8.52 -13.94
N GLY A 114 20.21 -8.76 -15.09
CA GLY A 114 20.69 -8.36 -16.42
C GLY A 114 20.26 -6.96 -16.88
N GLU A 115 19.20 -6.37 -16.32
CA GLU A 115 18.74 -5.02 -16.65
C GLU A 115 19.39 -3.94 -15.77
N ALA A 116 19.85 -4.33 -14.58
CA ALA A 116 20.56 -3.46 -13.64
C ALA A 116 21.89 -2.92 -14.18
N ALA A 117 22.54 -3.67 -15.09
CA ALA A 117 23.82 -3.28 -15.69
C ALA A 117 23.66 -2.38 -16.93
N ALA A 118 22.41 -2.17 -17.41
CA ALA A 118 22.11 -1.43 -18.63
C ALA A 118 21.44 -0.06 -18.36
N MET A 119 21.31 0.36 -17.10
CA MET A 119 20.67 1.62 -16.69
C MET A 119 21.55 2.48 -15.78
#